data_AF-A0A8T6FZM8-F1
#
_entry.id   AF-A0A8T6FZM8-F1
#
_cell.length_a   1.000
_cell.length_b   1.000
_cell.length_c   1.000
_cell.angle_alpha   90.00
_cell.angle_beta   90.00
_cell.angle_gamma   90.00
#
_symmetry.space_group_name_H-M   'P 1'
#
loop_
_entity.id
_entity.type
_entity.pdbx_description
1 polymer ?
#
loop_
_entity_poly.entity_id
_entity_poly.type
_entity_poly.pdbx_seq_one_letter_code
_entity_poly.pdbx_strand_id
1 'polypeptide(L)'
;MSRSPLRRTTQRLINDPSFAFGRVYEPFDVVESNIVLLQAKLSTLPKTALTISYLESEYTNLLDRLENSGETIVTAYARPILPMDVWLTCQLSRIEKFREDVR
;
A
#
# COMPACT_ATOMS: atom_id res chain seq x y z
N MET A 1 -11.83 21.57 -6.97
CA MET A 1 -10.51 21.51 -6.32
C MET A 1 -9.55 20.74 -7.22
N SER A 2 -8.61 21.42 -7.87
CA SER A 2 -7.65 20.80 -8.80
C SER A 2 -6.58 20.05 -8.00
N ARG A 3 -6.64 18.71 -7.97
CA ARG A 3 -5.60 17.89 -7.33
C ARG A 3 -4.37 17.93 -8.22
N SER A 4 -3.29 18.57 -7.76
CA SER A 4 -2.06 18.74 -8.52
C SER A 4 -1.55 17.38 -9.04
N PRO A 5 -1.26 17.23 -10.36
CA PRO A 5 -0.92 15.95 -10.98
C PRO A 5 0.30 15.27 -10.33
N LEU A 6 1.25 16.06 -9.83
CA LEU A 6 2.43 15.57 -9.10
C LEU A 6 2.08 14.75 -7.85
N ARG A 7 1.01 15.12 -7.11
CA ARG A 7 0.58 14.38 -5.92
C ARG A 7 0.03 13.00 -6.25
N ARG A 8 -0.60 12.83 -7.42
CA ARG A 8 -1.10 11.53 -7.87
C ARG A 8 0.05 10.60 -8.25
N THR A 9 1.05 11.12 -8.96
CA THR A 9 2.21 10.32 -9.39
C THR A 9 3.03 9.80 -8.20
N THR A 10 3.29 10.63 -7.19
CA THR A 10 4.03 10.20 -6.00
C THR A 10 3.23 9.20 -5.15
N GLN A 11 1.90 9.36 -5.06
CA GLN A 11 1.06 8.40 -4.35
C GLN A 11 1.07 7.03 -5.01
N ARG A 12 0.94 7.02 -6.34
CA ARG A 12 0.94 5.82 -7.16
C ARG A 12 2.24 5.02 -6.95
N LEU A 13 3.38 5.70 -6.92
CA LEU A 13 4.69 5.08 -6.69
C LEU A 13 4.83 4.51 -5.27
N ILE A 14 4.39 5.25 -4.24
CA ILE A 14 4.47 4.77 -2.85
C ILE A 14 3.56 3.54 -2.65
N ASN A 15 2.40 3.53 -3.30
CA ASN A 15 1.45 2.42 -3.20
C ASN A 15 1.77 1.26 -4.14
N ASP A 16 2.86 1.29 -4.92
CA ASP A 16 3.23 0.18 -5.79
C ASP A 16 3.91 -0.93 -4.96
N PRO A 17 3.25 -2.08 -4.74
CA PRO A 17 3.83 -3.16 -3.96
C PRO A 17 4.98 -3.86 -4.71
N SER A 18 5.12 -3.68 -6.03
CA SER A 18 6.19 -4.34 -6.81
C SER A 18 7.59 -3.95 -6.31
N PHE A 19 7.74 -2.76 -5.72
CA PHE A 19 9.02 -2.32 -5.16
C PHE A 19 9.52 -3.15 -3.98
N ALA A 20 8.62 -3.73 -3.20
CA ALA A 20 8.95 -4.52 -2.01
C ALA A 20 8.66 -6.01 -2.18
N PHE A 21 7.53 -6.35 -2.82
CA PHE A 21 7.08 -7.73 -3.02
C PHE A 21 7.64 -8.37 -4.29
N GLY A 22 8.20 -7.57 -5.22
CA GLY A 22 8.72 -8.09 -6.49
C GLY A 22 7.66 -8.70 -7.40
N ARG A 23 6.39 -8.37 -7.20
CA ARG A 23 5.25 -8.83 -8.01
C ARG A 23 4.57 -7.63 -8.65
N VAL A 24 4.42 -7.67 -9.97
CA VAL A 24 3.71 -6.64 -10.74
C VAL A 24 2.25 -7.07 -10.87
N TYR A 25 1.34 -6.26 -10.35
CA TYR A 25 -0.07 -6.59 -10.27
C TYR A 25 -0.90 -5.79 -11.28
N GLU A 26 -1.86 -6.46 -11.94
CA GLU A 26 -2.86 -5.82 -12.79
C GLU A 26 -4.29 -6.27 -12.45
N PRO A 27 -5.30 -5.39 -12.58
CA PRO A 27 -5.19 -3.96 -12.89
C PRO A 27 -4.65 -3.17 -11.68
N PHE A 28 -3.60 -2.36 -11.91
CA PHE A 28 -2.91 -1.63 -10.84
C PHE A 28 -3.84 -0.70 -10.04
N ASP A 29 -4.81 -0.07 -10.70
CA ASP A 29 -5.71 0.88 -10.05
C ASP A 29 -6.61 0.20 -8.97
N VAL A 30 -6.89 -1.11 -9.12
CA VAL A 30 -7.60 -1.91 -8.10
C VAL A 30 -6.71 -2.13 -6.88
N VAL A 31 -5.44 -2.47 -7.10
CA VAL A 31 -4.45 -2.64 -6.02
C VAL A 31 -4.22 -1.32 -5.28
N GLU A 32 -4.00 -0.23 -6.00
CA GLU A 32 -3.80 1.10 -5.41
C GLU A 32 -5.01 1.51 -4.55
N SER A 33 -6.23 1.35 -5.07
CA SER A 33 -7.46 1.71 -4.36
C SER A 33 -7.62 0.90 -3.07
N ASN A 34 -7.34 -0.40 -3.13
CA ASN A 34 -7.42 -1.29 -1.96
C ASN A 34 -6.32 -0.98 -0.93
N ILE A 35 -5.11 -0.63 -1.36
CA ILE A 35 -4.04 -0.16 -0.46
C ILE A 35 -4.46 1.13 0.25
N VAL A 36 -5.07 2.08 -0.46
CA VAL A 36 -5.59 3.31 0.15
C VAL A 36 -6.68 3.01 1.17
N LEU A 37 -7.61 2.09 0.89
CA LEU A 37 -8.64 1.67 1.84
C LEU A 37 -8.03 1.01 3.08
N LEU A 38 -7.00 0.17 2.90
CA LEU A 38 -6.26 -0.41 4.02
C LEU A 38 -5.59 0.67 4.86
N GLN A 39 -4.88 1.63 4.24
CA GLN A 39 -4.25 2.74 4.96
C GLN A 39 -5.26 3.55 5.77
N ALA A 40 -6.43 3.84 5.20
CA ALA A 40 -7.51 4.54 5.89
C ALA A 40 -8.02 3.72 7.10
N LYS A 41 -8.27 2.41 6.92
CA LYS A 41 -8.66 1.50 8.00
C LYS A 41 -7.62 1.48 9.13
N LEU A 42 -6.35 1.30 8.79
CA LEU A 42 -5.24 1.23 9.76
C LEU A 42 -5.05 2.54 10.51
N SER A 43 -5.37 3.69 9.91
CA SER A 43 -5.26 5.00 10.56
C SER A 43 -6.17 5.14 11.80
N THR A 44 -7.22 4.33 11.88
CA THR A 44 -8.15 4.28 13.02
C THR A 44 -7.57 3.54 14.24
N LEU A 45 -6.58 2.67 14.03
CA LEU A 45 -5.97 1.84 15.09
C LEU A 45 -4.97 2.63 15.95
N PRO A 46 -4.78 2.27 17.23
CA PRO A 46 -3.76 2.89 18.08
C PRO A 46 -2.35 2.81 17.46
N LYS A 47 -1.55 3.88 17.58
CA LYS A 47 -0.18 3.90 17.02
C LYS A 47 0.69 2.74 17.51
N THR A 48 0.52 2.32 18.77
CA THR A 48 1.24 1.21 19.37
C THR A 48 0.94 -0.16 18.72
N ALA A 49 -0.18 -0.28 18.00
CA ALA A 49 -0.54 -1.49 17.27
C ALA A 49 0.11 -1.56 15.87
N LEU A 50 0.56 -0.43 15.31
CA LEU A 50 1.09 -0.34 13.94
C LEU A 50 2.59 -0.66 13.89
N THR A 51 2.95 -1.89 14.25
CA THR A 51 4.32 -2.38 14.11
C THR A 51 4.63 -2.75 12.65
N ILE A 52 5.90 -2.74 12.24
CA ILE A 52 6.31 -3.14 10.88
C ILE A 52 5.83 -4.56 10.55
N SER A 53 5.98 -5.51 11.48
CA SER A 53 5.51 -6.89 11.30
C SER A 53 3.98 -6.97 11.15
N TYR A 54 3.23 -6.15 11.88
CA TYR A 54 1.78 -6.08 11.70
C TYR A 54 1.41 -5.52 10.33
N LEU A 55 2.06 -4.44 9.88
CA LEU A 55 1.85 -3.89 8.54
C LEU A 55 2.18 -4.93 7.46
N GLU A 56 3.30 -5.63 7.56
CA GLU A 56 3.67 -6.70 6.62
C GLU A 56 2.56 -7.74 6.49
N SER A 57 1.99 -8.19 7.62
CA SER A 57 0.90 -9.15 7.62
C SER A 57 -0.37 -8.61 6.95
N GLU A 58 -0.76 -7.36 7.22
CA GLU A 58 -1.95 -6.75 6.63
C GLU A 58 -1.81 -6.53 5.13
N TYR A 59 -0.63 -6.08 4.66
CA TYR A 59 -0.37 -5.89 3.23
C TYR A 59 -0.28 -7.22 2.49
N THR A 60 0.37 -8.23 3.07
CA THR A 60 0.43 -9.58 2.47
C THR A 60 -0.97 -10.17 2.34
N ASN A 61 -1.76 -10.13 3.44
CA ASN A 61 -3.14 -10.62 3.44
C ASN A 61 -4.02 -9.89 2.42
N LEU A 62 -3.83 -8.58 2.25
CA LEU A 62 -4.56 -7.80 1.24
C LEU A 62 -4.25 -8.32 -0.17
N LEU A 63 -2.97 -8.40 -0.53
CA LEU A 63 -2.54 -8.79 -1.87
C LEU A 63 -2.95 -10.23 -2.19
N ASP A 64 -2.76 -11.14 -1.24
CA ASP A 64 -3.20 -12.54 -1.38
C ASP A 64 -4.72 -12.64 -1.55
N ARG A 65 -5.51 -11.83 -0.81
CA ARG A 65 -6.97 -11.83 -0.97
C ARG A 65 -7.39 -11.36 -2.35
N LEU A 66 -6.78 -10.30 -2.88
CA LEU A 66 -7.09 -9.76 -4.21
C LEU A 66 -6.71 -10.73 -5.32
N GLU A 67 -5.59 -11.44 -5.16
CA GLU A 67 -5.14 -12.47 -6.11
C GLU A 67 -6.10 -13.67 -6.08
N ASN A 68 -6.43 -14.17 -4.89
CA ASN A 68 -7.32 -15.32 -4.74
C ASN A 68 -8.78 -15.02 -5.12
N SER A 69 -9.25 -13.78 -5.00
CA SER A 69 -10.59 -13.38 -5.45
C SER A 69 -10.67 -13.13 -6.96
N GLY A 70 -9.54 -13.12 -7.66
CA GLY A 70 -9.46 -12.78 -9.08
C GLY A 70 -9.65 -11.29 -9.38
N GLU A 71 -9.60 -10.42 -8.36
CA GLU A 71 -9.65 -8.96 -8.54
C GLU A 71 -8.33 -8.40 -9.11
N THR A 72 -7.23 -9.11 -8.91
CA THR A 72 -5.93 -8.81 -9.53
C THR A 72 -5.20 -10.09 -9.92
N ILE A 73 -4.27 -9.97 -10.86
CA ILE A 73 -3.34 -11.03 -11.27
C ILE A 73 -1.90 -10.50 -11.20
N VAL A 74 -0.94 -11.40 -10.96
CA VAL A 74 0.48 -11.09 -11.13
C VAL A 74 0.88 -11.28 -12.58
N THR A 75 1.28 -10.21 -13.26
CA THR A 75 1.65 -10.23 -14.69
C THR A 75 3.16 -10.41 -14.91
N ALA A 76 3.97 -10.02 -13.94
CA ALA A 76 5.42 -10.19 -13.98
C ALA A 76 6.01 -10.29 -12.57
N TYR A 77 7.18 -10.94 -12.49
CA TYR A 77 8.02 -10.93 -11.30
C TYR A 77 9.20 -10.00 -11.54
N ALA A 78 9.37 -9.03 -10.66
CA ALA A 78 10.46 -8.06 -10.66
C ALA A 78 11.38 -8.32 -9.47
N ARG A 79 12.65 -7.94 -9.59
CA ARG A 79 13.52 -7.86 -8.43
C ARG A 79 13.00 -6.74 -7.50
N PRO A 80 12.76 -7.01 -6.20
CA PRO A 80 12.45 -5.95 -5.26
C PRO A 80 13.53 -4.85 -5.31
N ILE A 81 13.09 -3.61 -5.45
CA ILE A 81 13.96 -2.44 -5.57
C ILE A 81 14.23 -1.83 -4.19
N LEU A 82 13.29 -2.01 -3.25
CA LEU A 82 13.37 -1.54 -1.88
C LEU A 82 13.29 -2.72 -0.90
N PRO A 83 14.04 -2.67 0.21
CA PRO A 83 13.75 -3.52 1.37
C PRO A 83 12.30 -3.35 1.84
N MET A 84 11.68 -4.45 2.28
CA MET A 84 10.27 -4.47 2.70
C MET A 84 10.00 -3.50 3.86
N ASP A 85 10.87 -3.49 4.87
CA ASP A 85 10.78 -2.61 6.04
C ASP A 85 10.85 -1.12 5.67
N VAL A 86 11.68 -0.76 4.69
CA VAL A 86 11.74 0.60 4.15
C VAL A 86 10.42 0.99 3.49
N TRP A 87 9.87 0.12 2.65
CA TRP A 87 8.57 0.37 2.01
C TRP A 87 7.43 0.47 3.03
N LEU A 88 7.39 -0.42 4.02
CA LEU A 88 6.41 -0.40 5.12
C LEU A 88 6.54 0.84 6.00
N THR A 89 7.76 1.36 6.19
CA THR A 89 7.98 2.65 6.87
C THR A 89 7.36 3.80 6.08
N CYS A 90 7.48 3.80 4.74
CA CYS A 90 6.77 4.76 3.90
C CYS A 90 5.24 4.63 4.03
N GLN A 91 4.71 3.40 4.08
CA GLN A 91 3.28 3.15 4.31
C GLN A 91 2.82 3.68 5.67
N LEU A 92 3.62 3.49 6.72
CA LEU A 92 3.33 4.01 8.05
C LEU A 92 3.18 5.54 8.02
N SER A 93 4.11 6.26 7.38
CA SER A 93 3.99 7.71 7.20
C SER A 93 2.72 8.12 6.45
N ARG A 94 2.25 7.29 5.49
CA ARG A 94 0.97 7.51 4.80
C ARG A 94 -0.23 7.33 5.71
N ILE A 95 -0.21 6.29 6.54
CA ILE A 95 -1.27 5.99 7.53
C ILE A 95 -1.35 7.12 8.56
N GLU A 96 -0.21 7.63 9.04
CA GLU A 96 -0.16 8.76 9.97
C GLU A 96 -0.77 10.02 9.36
N LYS A 97 -0.50 10.30 8.08
CA LYS A 97 -1.11 11.42 7.37
C LYS A 97 -2.64 11.29 7.25
N PHE A 98 -3.16 10.10 6.98
CA PHE A 98 -4.62 9.88 6.99
C PHE A 98 -5.24 10.19 8.35
N ARG A 99 -4.53 9.92 9.44
CA ARG A 99 -4.98 10.25 10.80
C ARG A 99 -5.03 11.76 11.05
N GLU A 100 -4.17 12.55 10.41
CA GLU A 100 -4.18 14.01 10.48
C GLU A 100 -5.30 14.62 9.63
N ASP A 101 -5.50 14.12 8.41
CA ASP A 101 -6.49 14.65 7.46
C ASP A 101 -7.96 14.41 7.90
N VAL A 102 -8.22 13.47 8.82
CA VAL A 102 -9.56 13.14 9.36
C VAL A 102 -9.91 13.96 10.62
N ARG A 103 -8.94 14.65 11.22
CA ARG A 103 -9.14 15.50 12.41
C ARG A 103 -9.50 16.93 12.03
#